data_AF-A0A4R6K1Y1-F1
#
_entry.id   AF-A0A4R6K1Y1-F1
#
_cell.length_a   1.000
_cell.length_b   1.000
_cell.length_c   1.000
_cell.angle_alpha   90.00
_cell.angle_beta   90.00
_cell.angle_gamma   90.00
#
_symmetry.space_group_name_H-M   'P 1'
#
loop_
_entity.id
_entity.type
_entity.pdbx_description
1 polymer ?
#
loop_
_entity_poly.entity_id
_entity_poly.type
_entity_poly.pdbx_seq_one_letter_code
_entity_poly.pdbx_strand_id
1 'polypeptide(L)' 'MNNVLEQTETGREIARRNRADVMRALLKARYGEFDDLQDLAERLVDRDYDDIMARIVAGATLAELRS' A
#
# COMPACT_ATOMS: atom_id res chain seq x y z
N MET A 1 -13.63 4.86 19.12
CA MET A 1 -12.33 4.63 19.78
C MET A 1 -11.29 5.35 18.96
N ASN A 2 -10.73 6.46 19.44
CA ASN A 2 -9.71 7.20 18.71
C ASN A 2 -8.39 6.42 18.79
N ASN A 3 -7.80 6.12 17.63
CA ASN A 3 -6.53 5.41 17.54
C ASN A 3 -5.43 6.36 18.06
N VAL A 4 -5.07 6.24 19.35
CA VAL A 4 -4.05 7.06 20.04
C VAL A 4 -2.71 7.07 19.30
N LEU A 5 -2.42 6.02 18.54
CA LEU A 5 -1.22 5.91 17.70
C LEU A 5 -1.21 6.94 16.55
N GLU A 6 -2.34 7.28 15.92
CA GLU A 6 -2.34 8.22 14.79
C GLU A 6 -2.15 9.70 15.21
N GLN A 7 -2.24 9.99 16.51
CA GLN A 7 -2.08 11.36 17.04
C GLN A 7 -0.60 11.76 17.15
N THR A 8 0.31 10.79 17.30
CA THR A 8 1.76 11.03 17.33
C THR A 8 2.36 10.80 15.96
N GLU A 9 3.43 11.53 15.64
CA GLU A 9 4.19 11.34 14.41
C GLU A 9 4.69 9.91 14.28
N THR A 10 5.18 9.34 15.39
CA THR A 10 5.64 7.95 15.46
C THR A 10 4.54 6.94 15.13
N GLY A 11 3.32 7.09 15.65
CA GLY A 11 2.28 6.10 15.36
C GLY A 11 1.66 6.28 13.97
N ARG A 12 1.72 7.48 13.36
CA ARG A 12 1.46 7.65 11.91
C ARG A 12 2.50 6.91 11.07
N GLU A 13 3.78 7.00 11.44
CA GLU A 13 4.85 6.29 10.73
C GLU A 13 4.68 4.76 10.84
N ILE A 14 4.34 4.24 12.03
CA ILE A 14 4.04 2.81 12.23
C ILE A 14 2.84 2.38 11.39
N ALA A 15 1.74 3.15 11.39
CA ALA A 15 0.57 2.85 10.60
C ALA A 15 0.89 2.83 9.10
N ARG A 16 1.71 3.77 8.62
CA ARG A 16 2.16 3.84 7.23
C ARG A 16 3.01 2.64 6.84
N ARG A 17 3.99 2.24 7.66
CA ARG A 17 4.81 1.04 7.42
C ARG A 17 3.94 -0.23 7.34
N ASN A 18 3.02 -0.40 8.28
CA ASN A 18 2.08 -1.53 8.25
C ASN A 18 1.25 -1.57 6.97
N ARG A 19 0.75 -0.41 6.50
CA ARG A 19 0.01 -0.34 5.23
C ARG A 19 0.89 -0.71 4.04
N ALA A 20 2.17 -0.31 4.05
CA ALA A 20 3.12 -0.63 2.97
C ALA A 20 3.41 -2.13 2.91
N ASP A 21 3.57 -2.78 4.05
CA ASP A 21 3.77 -4.23 4.13
C ASP A 21 2.55 -5.00 3.59
N VAL A 22 1.34 -4.57 3.95
CA VAL A 22 0.10 -5.16 3.40
C VAL A 22 0.01 -4.94 1.89
N MET A 23 0.29 -3.72 1.41
CA MET A 23 0.26 -3.40 -0.01
C MET A 23 1.27 -4.26 -0.80
N ARG A 24 2.49 -4.42 -0.27
CA ARG A 24 3.52 -5.28 -0.84
C ARG A 24 3.05 -6.73 -0.92
N ALA A 25 2.46 -7.25 0.16
CA ALA A 25 1.95 -8.63 0.18
C ALA A 25 0.86 -8.84 -0.89
N LEU A 26 -0.04 -7.87 -1.05
CA LEU A 26 -1.12 -7.93 -2.04
C LEU A 26 -0.58 -7.91 -3.48
N LEU A 27 0.33 -6.98 -3.78
CA LEU A 27 0.99 -6.89 -5.07
C LEU A 27 1.76 -8.18 -5.40
N LYS A 28 2.51 -8.73 -4.44
CA LYS A 28 3.24 -9.98 -4.60
C LYS A 28 2.31 -11.15 -4.88
N ALA A 29 1.18 -11.23 -4.17
CA ALA A 29 0.19 -12.29 -4.39
C ALA A 29 -0.46 -12.21 -5.77
N ARG A 30 -0.71 -11.00 -6.29
CA ARG A 30 -1.45 -10.79 -7.54
C ARG A 30 -0.57 -10.80 -8.80
N TYR A 31 0.65 -10.27 -8.71
CA TYR A 31 1.53 -10.04 -9.85
C TYR A 31 2.88 -10.77 -9.73
N GLY A 32 3.15 -11.43 -8.61
CA GLY A 32 4.45 -12.05 -8.33
C GLY A 32 5.47 -11.03 -7.80
N GLU A 33 6.71 -11.49 -7.65
CA GLU A 33 7.82 -10.64 -7.24
C GLU A 33 8.40 -9.89 -8.45
N PHE A 34 8.70 -8.60 -8.28
CA PHE A 34 9.26 -7.74 -9.32
C PHE A 34 10.15 -6.66 -8.68
N ASP A 35 11.04 -6.07 -9.49
CA ASP A 35 12.19 -5.29 -8.99
C ASP A 35 11.79 -4.06 -8.14
N ASP A 36 10.74 -3.35 -8.52
CA ASP A 36 10.25 -2.15 -7.83
C ASP A 36 9.08 -2.43 -6.86
N LEU A 37 8.90 -3.68 -6.41
CA LEU A 37 7.76 -4.08 -5.57
C LEU A 37 7.65 -3.28 -4.26
N GLN A 38 8.77 -3.07 -3.57
CA GLN A 38 8.79 -2.30 -2.33
C GLN A 38 8.46 -0.83 -2.61
N ASP A 39 9.14 -0.22 -3.58
CA ASP A 39 8.98 1.19 -3.93
C ASP A 39 7.54 1.50 -4.41
N LEU A 40 6.96 0.60 -5.22
CA LEU A 40 5.57 0.72 -5.66
C LEU A 40 4.60 0.61 -4.49
N ALA A 41 4.81 -0.33 -3.56
CA ALA A 41 3.96 -0.49 -2.39
C ALA A 41 3.96 0.77 -1.51
N GLU A 42 5.13 1.34 -1.22
CA GLU A 42 5.25 2.57 -0.45
C GLU A 42 4.57 3.76 -1.14
N ARG A 43 4.79 3.92 -2.44
CA ARG A 43 4.18 5.00 -3.22
C ARG A 43 2.65 4.89 -3.30
N LEU A 44 2.12 3.67 -3.33
CA LEU A 44 0.68 3.41 -3.37
C LEU A 44 0.01 3.71 -2.02
N VAL A 45 0.69 3.46 -0.90
CA VAL A 45 0.19 3.82 0.44
C VAL A 45 0.07 5.32 0.66
N ASP A 46 0.93 6.09 -0.01
CA ASP A 46 0.90 7.56 0.04
C ASP A 46 -0.24 8.19 -0.76
N ARG A 47 -0.87 7.39 -1.63
CA ARG A 47 -2.07 7.78 -2.38
C ARG A 47 -3.31 7.31 -1.61
N ASP A 48 -4.44 7.29 -2.31
CA ASP A 48 -5.68 6.76 -1.76
C ASP A 48 -5.59 5.23 -1.62
N TYR A 49 -5.26 4.80 -0.40
CA TYR A 49 -5.04 3.39 -0.06
C TYR A 49 -6.26 2.53 -0.39
N ASP A 50 -7.47 3.01 -0.10
CA ASP A 50 -8.70 2.23 -0.29
C ASP A 50 -9.06 2.09 -1.78
N ASP A 51 -8.91 3.16 -2.57
CA ASP A 51 -9.08 3.11 -4.04
C ASP A 51 -8.09 2.14 -4.67
N ILE A 52 -6.82 2.18 -4.26
CA ILE A 52 -5.79 1.30 -4.80
C ILE A 52 -6.06 -0.15 -4.46
N MET A 53 -6.46 -0.45 -3.22
CA MET A 53 -6.85 -1.81 -2.83
C MET A 53 -7.99 -2.32 -3.71
N ALA A 54 -9.02 -1.49 -3.96
CA ALA A 54 -10.13 -1.85 -4.84
C ALA A 54 -9.66 -2.12 -6.28
N ARG A 55 -8.74 -1.32 -6.82
CA ARG A 55 -8.20 -1.51 -8.19
C ARG A 55 -7.37 -2.78 -8.33
N ILE A 56 -6.55 -3.11 -7.33
CA ILE A 56 -5.77 -4.36 -7.34
C ILE A 56 -6.72 -5.57 -7.30
N VAL A 57 -7.74 -5.54 -6.43
CA VAL A 57 -8.75 -6.60 -6.34
C VAL A 57 -9.57 -6.71 -7.62
N ALA A 58 -9.91 -5.59 -8.26
CA ALA A 58 -10.57 -5.55 -9.56
C ALA A 58 -9.68 -6.03 -10.72
N GLY A 59 -8.40 -6.25 -10.48
CA GLY A 59 -7.47 -6.82 -11.45
C GLY A 59 -6.80 -5.79 -12.37
N ALA A 60 -6.66 -4.54 -11.93
CA ALA A 60 -5.86 -3.54 -12.63
C ALA A 60 -4.46 -4.07 -12.95
N THR A 61 -3.84 -3.59 -14.01
CA THR A 61 -2.47 -3.94 -14.41
C THR A 61 -1.44 -3.14 -13.62
N LEU A 62 -0.19 -3.64 -13.56
CA LEU A 62 0.92 -2.88 -12.96
C LEU A 62 1.12 -1.51 -13.63
N ALA A 63 0.86 -1.40 -14.94
CA ALA A 63 0.97 -0.13 -15.65
C ALA A 63 -0.08 0.90 -15.15
N GLU A 64 -1.32 0.45 -14.93
CA GLU A 64 -2.40 1.30 -14.41
C GLU A 64 -2.16 1.71 -12.96
N LEU A 65 -1.59 0.82 -12.14
CA LEU A 65 -1.20 1.15 -10.76
C LEU A 65 0.01 2.09 -10.72
N ARG A 66 0.84 2.09 -11.77
CA ARG A 66 2.03 2.92 -11.84
C ARG A 66 1.77 4.36 -12.27
N SER A 67 0.66 4.61 -12.96
CA SER A 67 0.20 5.93 -13.43
C SER A 67 -0.33 6.81 -12.32
#